data_AF-A0A3R6UE38-F1
#
_entry.id   AF-A0A3R6UE38-F1
#
_cell.length_a   1.000
_cell.length_b   1.000
_cell.length_c   1.000
_cell.angle_alpha   90.00
_cell.angle_beta   90.00
_cell.angle_gamma   90.00
#
_symmetry.space_group_name_H-M   'P 1'
#
loop_
_entity.id
_entity.type
_entity.pdbx_description
1 polymer ?
#
loop_
_entity_poly.entity_id
_entity_poly.type
_entity_poly.pdbx_seq_one_letter_code
_entity_poly.pdbx_strand_id
1 'polypeptide(L)'
;MDSAHDAYAVYEYCRQKNITPFIDLNPGHTGHFTYKDDFTIDEDGVPICKMGLHMHKDGYEASKHRAKYRCPKSNRTRGCFCEHPCSPAKYGRTVHIFTADNPRLFNIPPRDSKAWKKEYDGSTSVERSNKREKEDYKLEDGRHRSTRMWYCRLYGIMILQHLDAWEMPSIEAFQESLLGLTA
;
A
#
# COMPACT_ATOMS: atom_id res chain seq x y z
N MET A 1 3.06 7.30 -5.79
CA MET A 1 4.01 6.97 -4.73
C MET A 1 5.31 6.51 -5.36
N ASP A 2 6.47 6.86 -4.79
CA ASP A 2 7.75 6.45 -5.37
C ASP A 2 7.94 4.93 -5.25
N SER A 3 7.97 4.24 -6.40
CA SER A 3 8.28 2.81 -6.50
C SER A 3 9.68 2.46 -6.01
N ALA A 4 10.57 3.44 -5.75
CA ALA A 4 11.84 3.21 -5.07
C ALA A 4 11.68 2.66 -3.65
N HIS A 5 10.52 2.85 -3.00
CA HIS A 5 10.21 2.25 -1.71
C HIS A 5 9.87 0.75 -1.80
N ASP A 6 9.76 0.20 -3.02
CA ASP A 6 9.47 -1.20 -3.29
C ASP A 6 10.69 -2.12 -3.05
N ALA A 7 11.33 -1.97 -1.90
CA ALA A 7 12.46 -2.77 -1.47
C ALA A 7 12.03 -3.71 -0.34
N TYR A 8 12.47 -4.97 -0.38
CA TYR A 8 12.16 -5.97 0.65
C TYR A 8 12.43 -5.48 2.09
N ALA A 9 13.52 -4.73 2.29
CA ALA A 9 13.88 -4.16 3.58
C ALA A 9 12.78 -3.25 4.16
N VAL A 10 12.07 -2.50 3.32
CA VAL A 10 10.95 -1.63 3.75
C VAL A 10 9.78 -2.48 4.24
N TYR A 11 9.40 -3.50 3.47
CA TYR A 11 8.34 -4.44 3.86
C TYR A 11 8.67 -5.19 5.16
N GLU A 12 9.92 -5.63 5.33
CA GLU A 12 10.38 -6.28 6.55
C GLU A 12 10.30 -5.36 7.76
N TYR A 13 10.75 -4.11 7.61
CA TYR A 13 10.64 -3.09 8.65
C TYR A 13 9.17 -2.86 9.02
N CYS A 14 8.30 -2.64 8.04
CA CYS A 14 6.86 -2.47 8.26
C CYS A 14 6.28 -3.65 9.04
N ARG A 15 6.61 -4.88 8.65
CA ARG A 15 6.17 -6.09 9.36
C ARG A 15 6.65 -6.11 10.82
N GLN A 16 7.92 -5.82 11.08
CA GLN A 16 8.48 -5.76 12.44
C GLN A 16 7.81 -4.69 13.31
N LYS A 17 7.34 -3.60 12.70
CA LYS A 17 6.66 -2.49 13.37
C LYS A 17 5.13 -2.61 13.37
N ASN A 18 4.56 -3.73 12.89
CA ASN A 18 3.12 -3.91 12.72
C ASN A 18 2.46 -2.80 11.88
N ILE A 19 3.17 -2.32 10.86
CA ILE A 19 2.70 -1.35 9.87
C ILE A 19 2.27 -2.10 8.62
N THR A 20 1.11 -1.76 8.07
CA THR A 20 0.65 -2.28 6.77
C THR A 20 1.20 -1.39 5.64
N PRO A 21 2.08 -1.89 4.76
CA PRO A 21 2.61 -1.11 3.66
C PRO A 21 1.62 -1.05 2.48
N PHE A 22 1.38 0.16 1.97
CA PHE A 22 0.63 0.44 0.75
C PHE A 22 1.57 1.08 -0.27
N ILE A 23 2.40 0.26 -0.91
CA ILE A 23 3.50 0.70 -1.78
C ILE A 23 3.26 0.19 -3.20
N ASP A 24 3.50 1.02 -4.21
CA ASP A 24 3.44 0.60 -5.62
C ASP A 24 4.54 -0.43 -5.95
N LEU A 25 4.21 -1.41 -6.79
CA LEU A 25 5.23 -2.32 -7.31
C LEU A 25 6.04 -1.61 -8.39
N ASN A 26 7.35 -1.79 -8.33
CA ASN A 26 8.26 -1.44 -9.40
C ASN A 26 8.03 -2.39 -10.60
N PRO A 27 7.69 -1.85 -11.80
CA PRO A 27 7.34 -2.64 -12.99
C PRO A 27 8.47 -3.53 -13.52
N GLY A 28 9.72 -3.32 -13.09
CA GLY A 28 10.86 -4.16 -13.48
C GLY A 28 10.81 -5.62 -12.99
N HIS A 29 9.82 -5.98 -12.16
CA HIS A 29 9.61 -7.33 -11.64
C HIS A 29 8.26 -7.93 -12.06
N THR A 30 7.87 -7.68 -13.31
CA THR A 30 6.63 -8.18 -13.91
C THR A 30 6.84 -9.59 -14.47
N GLY A 31 6.05 -10.54 -13.98
CA GLY A 31 6.07 -11.92 -14.45
C GLY A 31 5.30 -12.83 -13.51
N HIS A 32 4.52 -13.75 -14.08
CA HIS A 32 3.94 -14.83 -13.31
C HIS A 32 5.05 -15.77 -12.81
N PHE A 33 4.96 -16.24 -11.58
CA PHE A 33 5.91 -17.22 -11.05
C PHE A 33 5.18 -18.42 -10.44
N THR A 34 5.83 -19.58 -10.51
CA THR A 34 5.34 -20.78 -9.84
C THR A 34 5.66 -20.68 -8.35
N TYR A 35 4.63 -20.79 -7.52
CA TYR A 35 4.75 -20.72 -6.07
C TYR A 35 4.79 -22.13 -5.48
N LYS A 36 5.89 -22.44 -4.78
CA LYS A 36 6.15 -23.74 -4.13
C LYS A 36 5.92 -24.94 -5.05
N ASP A 37 6.26 -24.78 -6.33
CA ASP A 37 6.08 -25.80 -7.38
C ASP A 37 4.65 -26.35 -7.53
N ASP A 38 3.62 -25.61 -7.06
CA ASP A 38 2.23 -26.10 -6.99
C ASP A 38 1.26 -25.33 -7.90
N PHE A 39 1.31 -24.00 -7.90
CA PHE A 39 0.43 -23.14 -8.70
C PHE A 39 1.09 -21.81 -9.08
N THR A 40 0.54 -21.15 -10.10
CA THR A 40 1.06 -19.89 -10.61
C THR A 40 0.47 -18.71 -9.85
N ILE A 41 1.30 -17.72 -9.55
CA ILE A 41 0.90 -16.43 -8.98
C ILE A 41 1.00 -15.36 -10.07
N ASP A 42 -0.02 -14.53 -10.19
CA ASP A 42 -0.03 -13.37 -11.08
C ASP A 42 0.76 -12.18 -10.49
N GLU A 43 1.03 -11.17 -11.31
CA GLU A 43 1.76 -9.94 -10.99
C GLU A 43 1.12 -9.12 -9.86
N ASP A 44 -0.19 -9.29 -9.63
CA ASP A 44 -0.94 -8.66 -8.54
C ASP A 44 -0.95 -9.49 -7.25
N GLY A 45 -0.37 -10.69 -7.27
CA GLY A 45 -0.31 -11.63 -6.16
C GLY A 45 -1.47 -12.60 -6.08
N VAL A 46 -2.38 -12.59 -7.06
CA VAL A 46 -3.53 -13.48 -7.11
C VAL A 46 -3.14 -14.81 -7.76
N PRO A 47 -3.46 -15.97 -7.14
CA PRO A 47 -3.23 -17.26 -7.78
C PRO A 47 -4.03 -17.42 -9.07
N ILE A 48 -3.39 -18.00 -10.09
CA ILE A 48 -4.00 -18.35 -11.38
C ILE A 48 -4.25 -19.87 -11.40
N CYS A 49 -5.45 -20.27 -11.79
CA CYS A 49 -5.78 -21.69 -11.99
C CYS A 49 -5.26 -22.22 -13.34
N LYS A 50 -5.33 -23.54 -13.56
CA LYS A 50 -4.86 -24.20 -14.80
C LYS A 50 -5.52 -23.70 -16.11
N MET A 51 -6.64 -22.97 -16.01
CA MET A 51 -7.34 -22.36 -17.16
C MET A 51 -6.93 -20.90 -17.40
N GLY A 52 -5.93 -20.37 -16.68
CA GLY A 52 -5.51 -18.97 -16.81
C GLY A 52 -6.42 -17.97 -16.09
N LEU A 53 -7.36 -18.43 -15.26
CA LEU A 53 -8.30 -17.56 -14.54
C LEU A 53 -7.83 -17.27 -13.11
N HIS A 54 -7.99 -16.02 -12.66
CA HIS A 54 -7.78 -15.58 -11.28
C HIS A 54 -8.65 -16.36 -10.30
N MET A 55 -8.04 -16.89 -9.24
CA MET A 55 -8.75 -17.61 -8.19
C MET A 55 -9.50 -16.64 -7.25
N HIS A 56 -10.64 -17.09 -6.72
CA HIS A 56 -11.41 -16.29 -5.77
C HIS A 56 -10.80 -16.37 -4.37
N LYS A 57 -10.65 -15.23 -3.70
CA LYS A 57 -10.28 -15.20 -2.29
C LYS A 57 -11.40 -15.83 -1.42
N ASP A 58 -11.03 -16.77 -0.55
CA ASP A 58 -11.91 -17.53 0.33
C ASP A 58 -11.61 -17.32 1.82
N GLY A 59 -11.09 -16.15 2.15
CA GLY A 59 -10.80 -15.73 3.53
C GLY A 59 -9.32 -15.60 3.85
N TYR A 60 -9.05 -15.16 5.07
CA TYR A 60 -7.71 -14.97 5.62
C TYR A 60 -7.68 -15.51 7.05
N GLU A 61 -6.70 -16.34 7.35
CA GLU A 61 -6.45 -16.92 8.67
C GLU A 61 -5.33 -16.16 9.35
N ALA A 62 -5.71 -15.25 10.26
CA ALA A 62 -4.78 -14.33 10.92
C ALA A 62 -3.69 -15.02 11.73
N SER A 63 -4.03 -16.10 12.44
CA SER A 63 -3.09 -16.86 13.27
C SER A 63 -1.97 -17.54 12.47
N LYS A 64 -2.20 -17.84 11.19
CA LYS A 64 -1.22 -18.48 10.31
C LYS A 64 -0.68 -17.55 9.22
N HIS A 65 -1.08 -16.27 9.26
CA HIS A 65 -0.73 -15.29 8.24
C HIS A 65 -0.98 -15.78 6.81
N ARG A 66 -2.15 -16.41 6.60
CA ARG A 66 -2.43 -17.20 5.40
C ARG A 66 -3.72 -16.75 4.72
N ALA A 67 -3.64 -16.41 3.44
CA ALA A 67 -4.81 -16.17 2.61
C ALA A 67 -5.18 -17.45 1.86
N LYS A 68 -6.48 -17.76 1.85
CA LYS A 68 -7.05 -18.92 1.17
C LYS A 68 -7.66 -18.47 -0.15
N TYR A 69 -7.41 -19.22 -1.22
CA TYR A 69 -8.00 -19.00 -2.53
C TYR A 69 -8.65 -20.27 -3.03
N ARG A 70 -9.73 -20.12 -3.80
CA ARG A 70 -10.52 -21.22 -4.34
C ARG A 70 -10.76 -21.04 -5.83
N CYS A 71 -11.12 -22.13 -6.50
CA CYS A 71 -11.38 -22.14 -7.93
C CYS A 71 -12.37 -21.03 -8.35
N PRO A 72 -12.11 -20.30 -9.46
CA PRO A 72 -13.02 -19.25 -9.94
C PRO A 72 -14.39 -19.78 -10.35
N LYS A 73 -14.43 -20.99 -10.93
CA LYS A 73 -15.69 -21.66 -11.28
C LYS A 73 -16.38 -22.35 -10.09
N SER A 74 -15.93 -22.09 -8.86
CA SER A 74 -16.59 -22.64 -7.67
C SER A 74 -17.66 -21.71 -7.13
N ASN A 75 -18.71 -22.29 -6.57
CA ASN A 75 -19.79 -21.61 -5.86
C ASN A 75 -19.95 -22.25 -4.47
N ARG A 76 -20.11 -21.43 -3.43
CA ARG A 76 -20.16 -21.90 -2.02
C ARG A 76 -21.34 -22.81 -1.74
N THR A 77 -22.46 -22.67 -2.45
CA THR A 77 -23.65 -23.50 -2.26
C THR A 77 -23.73 -24.62 -3.29
N ARG A 78 -23.34 -24.36 -4.54
CA ARG A 78 -23.55 -25.27 -5.67
C ARG A 78 -22.36 -26.13 -6.10
N GLY A 79 -21.17 -25.96 -5.50
CA GLY A 79 -19.99 -26.74 -5.87
C GLY A 79 -19.16 -26.13 -7.01
N CYS A 80 -18.33 -26.93 -7.66
CA CYS A 80 -17.46 -26.51 -8.77
C CYS A 80 -18.10 -26.80 -10.13
N PHE A 81 -18.04 -25.83 -11.05
CA PHE A 81 -18.58 -25.92 -12.42
C PHE A 81 -17.48 -26.01 -13.50
N CYS A 82 -16.29 -26.49 -13.15
CA CYS A 82 -15.28 -26.82 -14.16
C CYS A 82 -15.74 -28.02 -14.98
N GLU A 83 -15.75 -27.89 -16.31
CA GLU A 83 -15.98 -29.01 -17.25
C GLU A 83 -14.94 -30.12 -17.07
N HIS A 84 -13.68 -29.72 -16.82
CA HIS A 84 -12.58 -30.60 -16.46
C HIS A 84 -12.01 -30.20 -15.09
N PRO A 85 -12.58 -30.72 -13.97
CA PRO A 85 -12.12 -30.38 -12.63
C PRO A 85 -10.65 -30.74 -12.42
N CYS A 86 -9.86 -29.77 -11.95
CA CYS A 86 -8.44 -29.98 -11.62
C CYS A 86 -8.21 -30.53 -10.20
N SER A 87 -9.28 -30.81 -9.45
CA SER A 87 -9.25 -31.32 -8.07
C SER A 87 -10.52 -32.12 -7.79
N PRO A 88 -10.45 -33.19 -6.97
CA PRO A 88 -11.62 -33.98 -6.57
C PRO A 88 -12.51 -33.27 -5.55
N ALA A 89 -12.10 -32.11 -5.01
CA ALA A 89 -12.87 -31.39 -3.99
C ALA A 89 -14.20 -30.85 -4.55
N LYS A 90 -15.28 -30.97 -3.76
CA LYS A 90 -16.64 -30.48 -4.11
C LYS A 90 -16.66 -29.03 -4.59
N TYR A 91 -15.84 -28.17 -3.98
CA TYR A 91 -15.76 -26.74 -4.29
C TYR A 91 -14.54 -26.38 -5.15
N GLY A 92 -13.96 -27.36 -5.85
CA GLY A 92 -12.79 -27.19 -6.69
C GLY A 92 -11.50 -27.01 -5.89
N ARG A 93 -10.40 -26.82 -6.62
CA ARG A 93 -9.07 -26.66 -6.02
C ARG A 93 -9.04 -25.44 -5.09
N THR A 94 -8.45 -25.64 -3.92
CA THR A 94 -8.13 -24.59 -2.95
C THR A 94 -6.63 -24.51 -2.82
N VAL A 95 -6.09 -23.30 -2.77
CA VAL A 95 -4.66 -23.03 -2.55
C VAL A 95 -4.49 -22.01 -1.44
N HIS A 96 -3.28 -21.94 -0.90
CA HIS A 96 -2.95 -21.04 0.20
C HIS A 96 -1.67 -20.27 -0.10
N ILE A 97 -1.72 -18.96 0.10
CA ILE A 97 -0.53 -18.09 0.07
C ILE A 97 -0.25 -17.60 1.49
N PHE A 98 1.03 -17.45 1.82
CA PHE A 98 1.47 -16.99 3.14
C PHE A 98 2.10 -15.62 2.97
N THR A 99 1.64 -14.64 3.75
CA THR A 99 2.12 -13.25 3.58
C THR A 99 3.60 -13.09 3.89
N ALA A 100 4.17 -14.00 4.70
CA ALA A 100 5.60 -14.03 4.99
C ALA A 100 6.47 -14.42 3.79
N ASP A 101 5.94 -15.20 2.83
CA ASP A 101 6.73 -15.75 1.73
C ASP A 101 7.07 -14.68 0.68
N ASN A 102 6.18 -13.71 0.51
CA ASN A 102 6.44 -12.53 -0.32
C ASN A 102 5.64 -11.34 0.21
N PRO A 103 6.14 -10.60 1.22
CA PRO A 103 5.39 -9.51 1.86
C PRO A 103 5.13 -8.31 0.96
N ARG A 104 5.84 -8.24 -0.19
CA ARG A 104 5.66 -7.22 -1.23
C ARG A 104 4.41 -7.45 -2.07
N LEU A 105 4.09 -8.73 -2.31
CA LEU A 105 3.03 -9.18 -3.19
C LEU A 105 1.80 -9.72 -2.43
N PHE A 106 2.05 -10.40 -1.32
CA PHE A 106 1.03 -11.04 -0.49
C PHE A 106 0.63 -10.13 0.68
N ASN A 107 -0.23 -9.16 0.38
CA ASN A 107 -0.59 -8.08 1.28
C ASN A 107 -1.93 -8.35 1.99
N ILE A 108 -2.15 -7.65 3.11
CA ILE A 108 -3.46 -7.56 3.78
C ILE A 108 -3.76 -6.07 4.03
N PRO A 109 -4.83 -5.52 3.44
CA PRO A 109 -5.72 -6.15 2.47
C PRO A 109 -4.97 -6.49 1.16
N PRO A 110 -5.41 -7.52 0.40
CA PRO A 110 -4.81 -7.86 -0.90
C PRO A 110 -4.86 -6.70 -1.89
N ARG A 111 -3.87 -6.61 -2.77
CA ARG A 111 -3.70 -5.50 -3.73
C ARG A 111 -4.90 -5.35 -4.68
N ASP A 112 -5.47 -6.47 -5.14
CA ASP A 112 -6.64 -6.52 -6.01
C ASP A 112 -7.96 -6.10 -5.32
N SER A 113 -7.93 -5.89 -4.00
CA SER A 113 -9.14 -5.61 -3.24
C SER A 113 -9.52 -4.12 -3.26
N LYS A 114 -10.83 -3.86 -3.20
CA LYS A 114 -11.37 -2.49 -3.02
C LYS A 114 -10.85 -1.81 -1.75
N ALA A 115 -10.57 -2.58 -0.70
CA ALA A 115 -10.04 -2.06 0.55
C ALA A 115 -8.60 -1.54 0.37
N TRP A 116 -7.76 -2.28 -0.36
CA TRP A 116 -6.41 -1.82 -0.67
C TRP A 116 -6.45 -0.57 -1.53
N LYS A 117 -7.28 -0.56 -2.59
CA LYS A 117 -7.43 0.62 -3.45
C LYS A 117 -7.85 1.86 -2.67
N LYS A 118 -8.83 1.73 -1.77
CA LYS A 118 -9.30 2.86 -0.96
C LYS A 118 -8.20 3.49 -0.10
N GLU A 119 -7.42 2.67 0.60
CA GLU A 119 -6.31 3.17 1.43
C GLU A 119 -5.19 3.75 0.56
N TYR A 120 -4.88 3.07 -0.55
CA TYR A 120 -3.87 3.53 -1.49
C TYR A 120 -4.24 4.87 -2.12
N ASP A 121 -5.50 5.10 -2.50
CA ASP A 121 -5.97 6.37 -3.07
C ASP A 121 -5.71 7.56 -2.11
N GLY A 122 -5.74 7.31 -0.79
CA GLY A 122 -5.41 8.29 0.25
C GLY A 122 -3.95 8.76 0.24
N SER A 123 -3.02 7.96 -0.30
CA SER A 123 -1.58 8.31 -0.40
C SER A 123 -1.34 9.56 -1.24
N THR A 124 -2.25 9.90 -2.16
CA THR A 124 -2.19 11.11 -2.98
C THR A 124 -2.09 12.38 -2.13
N SER A 125 -2.72 12.40 -0.94
CA SER A 125 -2.65 13.55 -0.03
C SER A 125 -1.22 13.74 0.51
N VAL A 126 -0.55 12.64 0.87
CA VAL A 126 0.84 12.65 1.36
C VAL A 126 1.78 13.10 0.26
N GLU A 127 1.61 12.61 -0.97
CA GLU A 127 2.44 13.03 -2.11
C GLU A 127 2.30 14.52 -2.41
N ARG A 128 1.09 15.07 -2.30
CA ARG A 128 0.86 16.51 -2.41
C ARG A 128 1.58 17.26 -1.29
N SER A 129 1.52 16.78 -0.05
CA SER A 129 2.27 17.36 1.07
C SER A 129 3.77 17.39 0.79
N ASN A 130 4.36 16.24 0.45
CA ASN A 130 5.77 16.12 0.15
C ASN A 130 6.21 17.05 -0.99
N LYS A 131 5.37 17.20 -2.03
CA LYS A 131 5.62 18.14 -3.12
C LYS A 131 5.67 19.59 -2.58
N ARG A 132 4.70 20.00 -1.74
CA ARG A 132 4.72 21.35 -1.15
C ARG A 132 5.99 21.57 -0.33
N GLU A 133 6.36 20.61 0.52
CA GLU A 133 7.56 20.71 1.35
C GLU A 133 8.83 20.85 0.51
N LYS A 134 8.99 20.00 -0.52
CA LYS A 134 10.18 19.98 -1.38
C LYS A 134 10.26 21.13 -2.34
N GLU A 135 9.18 21.39 -3.09
CA GLU A 135 9.14 22.36 -4.20
C GLU A 135 8.70 23.75 -3.74
N ASP A 136 7.53 23.86 -3.11
CA ASP A 136 6.93 25.17 -2.81
C ASP A 136 7.69 25.88 -1.68
N TYR A 137 8.01 25.15 -0.61
CA TYR A 137 8.81 25.63 0.51
C TYR A 137 10.31 25.42 0.33
N LYS A 138 10.72 24.83 -0.80
CA LYS A 138 12.12 24.69 -1.21
C LYS A 138 12.96 24.05 -0.12
N LEU A 139 12.50 22.91 0.43
CA LEU A 139 13.22 22.20 1.49
C LEU A 139 14.70 22.05 1.12
N GLU A 140 14.99 21.58 -0.09
CA GLU A 140 16.33 21.23 -0.55
C GLU A 140 17.27 22.43 -0.79
N ASP A 141 16.73 23.64 -1.00
CA ASP A 141 17.52 24.87 -1.19
C ASP A 141 18.28 25.29 0.07
N GLY A 142 17.90 24.76 1.25
CA GLY A 142 18.60 25.05 2.50
C GLY A 142 20.07 24.62 2.50
N ARG A 143 20.44 23.61 1.68
CA ARG A 143 21.81 23.08 1.53
C ARG A 143 22.57 22.93 2.85
N HIS A 144 21.87 22.52 3.90
CA HIS A 144 22.44 22.46 5.24
C HIS A 144 23.43 21.30 5.35
N ARG A 145 24.55 21.51 6.05
CA ARG A 145 25.52 20.42 6.34
C ARG A 145 25.12 19.57 7.55
N SER A 146 24.30 20.12 8.44
CA SER A 146 23.88 19.46 9.69
C SER A 146 22.49 18.87 9.56
N THR A 147 22.33 17.60 9.94
CA THR A 147 21.02 16.93 10.01
C THR A 147 20.07 17.66 10.96
N ARG A 148 20.56 18.26 12.05
CA ARG A 148 19.73 19.05 12.97
C ARG A 148 19.11 20.27 12.29
N MET A 149 19.88 20.96 11.43
CA MET A 149 19.36 22.12 10.68
C MET A 149 18.32 21.70 9.65
N TRP A 150 18.50 20.54 9.01
CA TRP A 150 17.47 19.93 8.16
C TRP A 150 16.18 19.67 8.93
N TYR A 151 16.26 19.09 10.14
CA TYR A 151 15.08 18.90 10.98
C TYR A 151 14.40 20.22 11.34
N CYS A 152 15.15 21.23 11.79
CA CYS A 152 14.58 22.55 12.11
C CYS A 152 13.85 23.15 10.91
N ARG A 153 14.45 23.09 9.71
CA ARG A 153 13.83 23.57 8.48
C ARG A 153 12.57 22.79 8.14
N LEU A 154 12.63 21.46 8.16
CA LEU A 154 11.49 20.59 7.86
C LEU A 154 10.32 20.86 8.80
N TYR A 155 10.56 20.92 10.12
CA TYR A 155 9.49 21.24 11.08
C TYR A 155 8.88 22.63 10.84
N GLY A 156 9.72 23.64 10.55
CA GLY A 156 9.21 24.97 10.21
C GLY A 156 8.32 24.95 8.97
N ILE A 157 8.73 24.22 7.93
CA ILE A 157 7.95 24.03 6.70
C ILE A 157 6.62 23.31 6.99
N MET A 158 6.63 22.23 7.77
CA MET A 158 5.41 21.51 8.13
C MET A 158 4.41 22.38 8.90
N ILE A 159 4.90 23.26 9.79
CA ILE A 159 4.07 24.23 10.52
C ILE A 159 3.44 25.22 9.54
N LEU A 160 4.24 25.82 8.64
CA LEU A 160 3.74 26.75 7.63
C LEU A 160 2.71 26.10 6.70
N GLN A 161 2.97 24.86 6.28
CA GLN A 161 2.04 24.12 5.43
C GLN A 161 0.71 23.85 6.13
N HIS A 162 0.73 23.57 7.43
CA HIS A 162 -0.47 23.42 8.23
C HIS A 162 -1.24 24.73 8.35
N LEU A 163 -0.54 25.84 8.58
CA LEU A 163 -1.15 27.17 8.63
C LEU A 163 -1.81 27.54 7.30
N ASP A 164 -1.13 27.33 6.17
CA ASP A 164 -1.69 27.57 4.83
C ASP A 164 -2.96 26.75 4.56
N ALA A 165 -3.02 25.51 5.07
CA ALA A 165 -4.17 24.64 4.90
C ALA A 165 -5.38 25.05 5.74
N TRP A 166 -5.18 25.87 6.78
CA TRP A 166 -6.21 26.30 7.73
C TRP A 166 -6.94 27.60 7.33
N GLU A 167 -6.90 28.00 6.05
CA GLU A 167 -7.35 29.32 5.58
C GLU A 167 -6.75 30.42 6.45
N MET A 168 -5.44 30.68 6.29
CA MET A 168 -4.83 31.81 6.99
C MET A 168 -5.62 33.09 6.69
N PRO A 169 -5.96 33.88 7.73
CA PRO A 169 -6.46 35.23 7.51
C PRO A 169 -5.46 36.00 6.63
N SER A 170 -5.94 37.02 5.89
CA SER A 170 -5.04 37.86 5.10
C SER A 170 -3.91 38.40 5.99
N ILE A 171 -2.76 38.76 5.40
CA ILE A 171 -1.63 39.31 6.16
C ILE A 171 -2.10 40.46 7.07
N GLU A 172 -3.04 41.29 6.61
CA GLU A 172 -3.63 42.35 7.42
C GLU A 172 -4.39 41.79 8.64
N ALA A 173 -5.26 40.80 8.44
CA ALA A 173 -6.05 40.20 9.51
C ALA A 173 -5.18 39.41 10.53
N PHE A 174 -4.06 38.83 10.10
CA PHE A 174 -3.09 38.22 11.01
C PHE A 174 -2.31 39.27 11.83
N GLN A 175 -1.91 40.38 11.21
CA GLN A 175 -1.23 41.49 11.90
C GLN A 175 -2.14 42.18 12.91
N GLU A 176 -3.41 42.43 12.58
CA GLU A 176 -4.39 42.97 13.52
C GLU A 176 -4.64 42.03 14.70
N SER A 177 -4.74 40.72 14.46
CA SER A 177 -4.87 39.71 15.52
C SER A 177 -3.71 39.73 16.52
N LEU A 178 -2.47 39.92 16.06
CA LEU A 178 -1.29 39.99 16.92
C LEU A 178 -1.24 41.29 17.74
N LEU A 179 -1.66 42.41 17.15
CA LEU A 179 -1.69 43.71 17.84
C LEU A 179 -2.83 43.79 18.86
N GLY A 180 -3.97 43.15 18.60
CA GLY A 180 -5.11 43.08 19.52
C GLY A 180 -4.86 42.25 20.79
N LEU A 181 -3.85 41.36 20.79
CA LEU A 181 -3.43 40.58 21.96
C LEU A 181 -2.58 41.37 22.96
N THR A 182 -2.21 42.62 22.64
CA THR A 182 -1.40 43.50 23.49
C THR A 182 -2.20 44.60 24.21
N ALA A 183 -3.53 44.55 24.14
CA ALA A 183 -4.46 45.45 24.83
C ALA A 183 -5.11 44.80 26.05
#